data_AF-A0A6C0F5K7-F1
#
_entry.id   AF-A0A6C0F5K7-F1
#
_cell.length_a   1.000
_cell.length_b   1.000
_cell.length_c   1.000
_cell.angle_alpha   90.00
_cell.angle_beta   90.00
_cell.angle_gamma   90.00
#
_symmetry.space_group_name_H-M   'P 1'
#
loop_
_entity.id
_entity.type
_entity.pdbx_description
1 polymer ?
#
loop_
_entity_poly.entity_id
_entity_poly.type
_entity_poly.pdbx_seq_one_letter_code
_entity_poly.pdbx_strand_id
1 'polypeptide(L)'
;MSLYEQYHSDINKNYMFNMIKTILKSEDNIEIDASPETFSNFNEVLINIFKNNNAEDISELNKLLLDNQLNYHRSQNSKPSIQSGSTKTLEELVNEREMDGKQFKKEDNQENNSDNTVQPMNNVFLKQETVISGNEGTSLDEILSNNVVEPVSDIKEEVKESIKEEKKIININSCKRTNINSSRYNYKIDLSREGVESKDISRISRLIIPIEDNHIFSIPVLRLNIPELDCHLYMQQKELIKNNKRSVGIYEPLDNIDIKKSSVNKITIDIRDITGTKYESNDILKINIVEIIDNVIIFTCSNIDPNNFKINDNIKVINNYTEELIHLLRYPFSIKHIVDNQIYCRLPYNTADRNYNNIDMKILNISNQNVLFFN
;
A
#
# COMPACT_ATOMS: atom_id res chain seq x y z
N MET A 1 15.30 -23.51 37.85
CA MET A 1 14.30 -24.14 36.97
C MET A 1 14.78 -23.95 35.55
N SER A 2 15.10 -25.02 34.83
CA SER A 2 15.63 -24.94 33.46
C SER A 2 14.58 -24.40 32.49
N LEU A 3 14.99 -23.87 31.34
CA LEU A 3 14.06 -23.40 30.29
C LEU A 3 13.09 -24.52 29.87
N TYR A 4 13.59 -25.74 29.79
CA TYR A 4 12.77 -26.94 29.53
C TYR A 4 11.68 -27.13 30.58
N GLU A 5 12.03 -27.09 31.87
CA GLU A 5 11.08 -27.22 32.99
C GLU A 5 10.06 -26.08 33.02
N GLN A 6 10.49 -24.84 32.74
CA GLN A 6 9.59 -23.69 32.71
C GLN A 6 8.59 -23.80 31.56
N TYR A 7 9.06 -24.13 30.35
CA TYR A 7 8.22 -24.24 29.17
C TYR A 7 7.24 -25.42 29.22
N HIS A 8 7.68 -26.57 29.74
CA HIS A 8 6.85 -27.78 29.86
C HIS A 8 6.04 -27.85 31.16
N SER A 9 6.11 -26.84 32.02
CA SER A 9 5.34 -26.76 33.26
C SER A 9 3.84 -26.74 32.97
N ASP A 10 3.05 -27.36 33.85
CA ASP A 10 1.59 -27.35 33.74
C ASP A 10 1.02 -25.93 33.82
N ILE A 11 1.70 -25.04 34.54
CA ILE A 11 1.35 -23.61 34.62
C ILE A 11 1.46 -22.96 33.25
N ASN A 12 2.59 -23.12 32.55
CA ASN A 12 2.80 -22.53 31.23
C ASN A 12 1.87 -23.15 30.17
N LYS A 13 1.70 -24.48 30.20
CA LYS A 13 0.78 -25.19 29.29
C LYS A 13 -0.65 -24.69 29.41
N ASN A 14 -1.17 -24.60 30.63
CA ASN A 14 -2.52 -24.13 30.89
C ASN A 14 -2.69 -22.65 30.53
N TYR A 15 -1.69 -21.82 30.83
CA TYR A 15 -1.70 -20.41 30.45
C TYR A 15 -1.77 -20.23 28.93
N MET A 16 -0.88 -20.90 28.19
CA MET A 16 -0.80 -20.79 26.74
C MET A 16 -2.04 -21.35 26.04
N PHE A 17 -2.55 -22.51 26.50
CA PHE A 17 -3.77 -23.09 25.94
C PHE A 17 -4.99 -22.17 26.13
N ASN A 18 -5.15 -21.59 27.33
CA ASN A 18 -6.24 -20.64 27.59
C ASN A 18 -6.08 -19.33 26.79
N MET A 19 -4.85 -18.85 26.62
CA MET A 19 -4.58 -17.66 25.81
C MET A 19 -4.95 -17.90 24.34
N ILE A 20 -4.53 -19.02 23.75
CA ILE A 20 -4.88 -19.43 22.38
C ILE A 20 -6.41 -19.52 22.23
N LYS A 21 -7.08 -20.20 23.17
CA LYS A 21 -8.54 -20.34 23.18
C LYS A 21 -9.25 -18.98 23.23
N THR A 22 -8.74 -18.06 24.04
CA THR A 22 -9.31 -16.71 24.18
C THR A 22 -9.19 -15.93 22.88
N ILE A 23 -8.00 -15.93 22.27
CA ILE A 23 -7.72 -15.21 21.02
C ILE A 23 -8.58 -15.74 19.89
N LEU A 24 -8.67 -17.06 19.72
CA LEU A 24 -9.47 -17.67 18.65
C LEU A 24 -10.96 -17.38 18.80
N LYS A 25 -11.46 -17.35 20.04
CA LYS A 25 -12.84 -16.98 20.31
C LYS A 25 -13.11 -15.49 20.05
N SER A 26 -12.19 -14.61 20.42
CA SER A 26 -12.38 -13.16 20.30
C SER A 26 -12.15 -12.61 18.90
N GLU A 27 -11.15 -13.12 18.17
CA GLU A 27 -10.76 -12.59 16.87
C GLU A 27 -11.45 -13.31 15.71
N ASP A 28 -11.59 -14.64 15.81
CA ASP A 28 -12.02 -15.48 14.68
C ASP A 28 -13.38 -16.16 14.92
N ASN A 29 -13.99 -15.96 16.09
CA ASN A 29 -15.22 -16.65 16.54
C ASN A 29 -15.09 -18.19 16.46
N ILE A 30 -13.87 -18.71 16.63
CA ILE A 30 -13.57 -20.14 16.64
C ILE A 30 -13.61 -20.62 18.09
N GLU A 31 -14.50 -21.58 18.37
CA GLU A 31 -14.59 -22.16 19.71
C GLU A 31 -13.82 -23.48 19.76
N ILE A 32 -12.75 -23.49 20.56
CA ILE A 32 -11.98 -24.70 20.83
C ILE A 32 -12.48 -25.35 22.12
N ASP A 33 -12.81 -26.64 22.03
CA ASP A 33 -13.12 -27.45 23.19
C ASP A 33 -11.84 -27.86 23.95
N ALA A 34 -11.98 -28.09 25.26
CA ALA A 34 -10.89 -28.66 26.07
C ALA A 34 -10.91 -30.20 25.97
N SER A 35 -11.24 -30.74 24.79
CA SER A 35 -11.29 -32.18 24.61
C SER A 35 -9.88 -32.78 24.78
N PRO A 36 -9.77 -34.03 25.26
CA PRO A 36 -8.48 -34.71 25.40
C PRO A 36 -7.68 -34.76 24.10
N GLU A 37 -8.37 -34.81 22.95
CA GLU A 37 -7.75 -34.86 21.62
C GLU A 37 -7.11 -33.51 21.24
N THR A 38 -7.83 -32.41 21.42
CA THR A 38 -7.30 -31.06 21.14
C THR A 38 -6.12 -30.71 22.06
N PHE A 39 -6.20 -31.11 23.33
CA PHE A 39 -5.11 -30.90 24.28
C PHE A 39 -3.89 -31.80 23.99
N SER A 40 -4.11 -33.01 23.47
CA SER A 40 -3.02 -33.90 23.03
C SER A 40 -2.25 -33.30 21.85
N ASN A 41 -2.96 -32.82 20.82
CA ASN A 41 -2.33 -32.14 19.68
C ASN A 41 -1.54 -30.89 20.12
N PHE A 42 -2.11 -30.09 21.02
CA PHE A 42 -1.40 -28.96 21.63
C PHE A 42 -0.07 -29.38 22.29
N ASN A 43 -0.06 -30.47 23.06
CA ASN A 43 1.15 -30.96 23.72
C ASN A 43 2.20 -31.49 22.73
N GLU A 44 1.79 -32.14 21.65
CA GLU A 44 2.71 -32.61 20.60
C GLU A 44 3.40 -31.44 19.91
N VAL A 45 2.64 -30.40 19.55
CA VAL A 45 3.20 -29.17 18.95
C VAL A 45 4.13 -28.45 19.93
N LEU A 46 3.78 -28.37 21.21
CA LEU A 46 4.64 -27.80 22.25
C LEU A 46 5.99 -28.52 22.33
N ILE A 47 5.99 -29.86 22.35
CA ILE A 47 7.23 -30.65 22.36
C ILE A 47 8.05 -30.42 21.08
N ASN A 48 7.40 -30.37 19.92
CA ASN A 48 8.08 -30.16 18.64
C ASN A 48 8.71 -28.77 18.53
N ILE A 49 8.05 -27.73 19.05
CA ILE A 49 8.59 -26.37 19.05
C ILE A 49 9.84 -26.30 19.92
N PHE A 50 9.85 -26.93 21.09
CA PHE A 50 11.05 -26.95 21.92
C PHE A 50 12.22 -27.71 21.26
N LYS A 51 11.95 -28.85 20.61
CA LYS A 51 13.00 -29.68 19.99
C LYS A 51 13.63 -29.04 18.75
N ASN A 52 12.85 -28.28 17.99
CA ASN A 52 13.26 -27.77 16.68
C ASN A 52 13.73 -26.31 16.71
N ASN A 53 13.72 -25.65 17.88
CA ASN A 53 14.09 -24.26 18.00
C ASN A 53 15.09 -24.06 19.14
N ASN A 54 16.17 -23.33 18.86
CA ASN A 54 17.18 -22.95 19.85
C ASN A 54 16.85 -21.56 20.40
N ALA A 55 15.81 -21.48 21.23
CA ALA A 55 15.43 -20.25 21.91
C ALA A 55 16.19 -20.09 23.22
N GLU A 56 16.61 -18.86 23.51
CA GLU A 56 17.28 -18.53 24.78
C GLU A 56 16.27 -18.22 25.90
N ASP A 57 15.04 -17.84 25.54
CA ASP A 57 13.98 -17.45 26.46
C ASP A 57 12.63 -18.16 26.19
N ILE A 58 11.84 -18.33 27.24
CA ILE A 58 10.51 -18.93 27.19
C ILE A 58 9.53 -18.10 26.36
N SER A 59 9.71 -16.78 26.31
CA SER A 59 8.83 -15.87 25.57
C SER A 59 8.88 -16.16 24.06
N GLU A 60 10.05 -16.49 23.52
CA GLU A 60 10.22 -16.83 22.10
C GLU A 60 9.51 -18.14 21.76
N LEU A 61 9.67 -19.16 22.62
CA LEU A 61 9.02 -20.47 22.46
C LEU A 61 7.49 -20.36 22.59
N ASN A 62 7.00 -19.54 23.52
CA ASN A 62 5.58 -19.29 23.71
C ASN A 62 4.97 -18.55 22.52
N LYS A 63 5.70 -17.60 21.93
CA LYS A 63 5.26 -16.90 20.71
C LYS A 63 5.17 -17.86 19.51
N LEU A 64 6.18 -18.70 19.31
CA LEU A 64 6.17 -19.70 18.24
C LEU A 64 5.00 -20.68 18.40
N LEU A 65 4.70 -21.08 19.64
CA LEU A 65 3.56 -21.95 19.96
C LEU A 65 2.22 -21.29 19.63
N LEU A 66 2.08 -20.02 20.02
CA LEU A 66 0.89 -19.23 19.73
C LEU A 66 0.65 -19.12 18.22
N ASP A 67 1.66 -18.68 17.46
CA ASP A 67 1.54 -18.47 16.02
C ASP A 67 1.22 -19.77 15.27
N ASN A 68 1.84 -20.89 15.66
CA ASN A 68 1.60 -22.19 15.05
C ASN A 68 0.14 -22.64 15.24
N GLN A 69 -0.36 -22.55 16.48
CA GLN A 69 -1.70 -23.02 16.84
C GLN A 69 -2.80 -22.15 16.21
N LEU A 70 -2.64 -20.82 16.20
CA LEU A 70 -3.60 -19.92 15.56
C LEU A 70 -3.74 -20.22 14.06
N ASN A 71 -2.61 -20.43 13.37
CA ASN A 71 -2.61 -20.75 11.95
C ASN A 71 -3.25 -22.10 11.63
N TYR A 72 -2.98 -23.13 12.46
CA TYR A 72 -3.60 -24.44 12.33
C TYR A 72 -5.12 -24.34 12.40
N HIS A 73 -5.67 -23.70 13.44
CA HIS A 73 -7.12 -23.61 13.63
C HIS A 73 -7.83 -22.73 12.59
N ARG A 74 -7.19 -21.65 12.12
CA ARG A 74 -7.69 -20.83 11.01
C ARG A 74 -7.77 -21.62 9.70
N SER A 75 -6.80 -22.50 9.45
CA SER A 75 -6.78 -23.35 8.26
C SER A 75 -7.85 -24.45 8.28
N GLN A 76 -8.18 -25.00 9.46
CA GLN A 76 -9.19 -26.06 9.59
C GLN A 76 -10.63 -25.56 9.43
N ASN A 77 -10.92 -24.33 9.87
CA ASN A 77 -12.26 -23.73 9.77
C ASN A 77 -12.55 -23.09 8.41
N SER A 78 -11.58 -23.10 7.50
CA SER A 78 -11.73 -22.66 6.12
C SER A 78 -12.17 -23.82 5.22
N LYS A 79 -13.44 -24.28 5.30
CA LYS A 79 -14.04 -25.14 4.27
C LYS A 79 -15.42 -24.67 3.79
N PRO A 80 -15.75 -24.80 2.48
CA PRO A 80 -16.85 -24.08 1.83
C PRO A 80 -18.09 -24.97 1.54
N SER A 81 -19.25 -24.33 1.40
CA SER A 81 -20.50 -24.92 0.91
C SER A 81 -20.44 -25.29 -0.58
N ILE A 82 -20.46 -26.60 -0.82
CA ILE A 82 -20.87 -27.48 -1.95
C ILE A 82 -21.43 -26.84 -3.25
N GLN A 83 -20.77 -27.12 -4.39
CA GLN A 83 -21.34 -27.85 -5.54
C GLN A 83 -20.23 -28.42 -6.46
N SER A 84 -20.55 -29.52 -7.14
CA SER A 84 -19.67 -30.52 -7.77
C SER A 84 -18.75 -30.05 -8.90
N GLY A 85 -17.53 -30.61 -8.95
CA GLY A 85 -16.77 -30.82 -10.19
C GLY A 85 -15.26 -30.74 -10.05
N SER A 86 -14.59 -31.89 -9.87
CA SER A 86 -13.16 -32.20 -10.10
C SER A 86 -12.10 -31.11 -9.81
N THR A 87 -11.30 -31.35 -8.77
CA THR A 87 -10.04 -30.62 -8.51
C THR A 87 -9.06 -30.77 -9.67
N LYS A 88 -8.81 -29.67 -10.40
CA LYS A 88 -7.65 -29.56 -11.29
C LYS A 88 -6.41 -29.18 -10.50
N THR A 89 -5.29 -29.85 -10.74
CA THR A 89 -4.01 -29.61 -10.06
C THR A 89 -3.32 -28.35 -10.59
N LEU A 90 -2.39 -27.79 -9.79
CA LEU A 90 -1.68 -26.54 -10.08
C LEU A 90 -0.94 -26.56 -11.44
N GLU A 91 -0.53 -27.74 -11.92
CA GLU A 91 0.06 -27.95 -13.25
C GLU A 91 -0.97 -27.85 -14.39
N GLU A 92 -2.24 -28.17 -14.15
CA GLU A 92 -3.33 -27.99 -15.12
C GLU A 92 -3.76 -26.51 -15.23
N LEU A 93 -3.70 -25.77 -14.12
CA LEU A 93 -3.97 -24.31 -14.09
C LEU A 93 -2.86 -23.48 -14.75
N VAL A 94 -1.64 -24.02 -14.86
CA VAL A 94 -0.52 -23.39 -15.57
C VAL A 94 -0.61 -23.65 -17.08
N ASN A 95 -1.02 -24.85 -17.50
CA ASN A 95 -1.23 -25.17 -18.91
C ASN A 95 -2.46 -24.49 -19.53
N GLU A 96 -3.53 -24.23 -18.75
CA GLU A 96 -4.70 -23.49 -19.26
C GLU A 96 -4.41 -22.02 -19.56
N ARG A 97 -3.40 -21.40 -18.91
CA ARG A 97 -2.95 -20.04 -19.22
C ARG A 97 -2.06 -19.93 -20.46
N GLU A 98 -1.42 -21.02 -20.89
CA GLU A 98 -0.60 -21.04 -22.10
C GLU A 98 -1.41 -21.25 -23.40
N MET A 99 -2.68 -21.66 -23.30
CA MET A 99 -3.57 -21.83 -24.44
C MET A 99 -4.32 -20.53 -24.84
N ASP A 100 -4.52 -19.60 -23.92
CA ASP A 100 -5.17 -18.30 -24.20
C ASP A 100 -4.25 -17.28 -24.91
N GLY A 101 -2.96 -17.60 -25.06
CA GLY A 101 -1.98 -16.80 -25.79
C GLY A 101 -1.77 -17.20 -27.26
N LYS A 102 -2.46 -18.24 -27.76
CA LYS A 102 -2.32 -18.75 -29.14
C LYS A 102 -3.63 -18.76 -29.91
N GLN A 103 -4.28 -17.61 -30.02
CA GLN A 103 -5.17 -17.32 -31.15
C GLN A 103 -4.91 -15.90 -31.61
N PHE A 104 -3.96 -15.75 -32.53
CA PHE A 104 -3.96 -14.81 -33.66
C PHE A 104 -2.58 -14.90 -34.30
N LYS A 105 -2.40 -15.86 -35.21
CA LYS A 105 -1.44 -15.77 -36.32
C LYS A 105 -1.63 -16.91 -37.31
N LYS A 106 -2.11 -16.52 -38.50
CA LYS A 106 -1.92 -17.05 -39.88
C LYS A 106 -3.14 -16.57 -40.68
N GLU A 107 -3.08 -15.95 -41.84
CA GLU A 107 -2.08 -15.61 -42.88
C GLU A 107 -2.66 -14.33 -43.56
N ASP A 108 -1.91 -13.41 -44.15
CA ASP A 108 -1.22 -13.62 -45.42
C ASP A 108 -0.29 -12.43 -45.81
N ASN A 109 0.48 -12.71 -46.84
CA ASN A 109 1.72 -12.09 -47.30
C ASN A 109 1.66 -10.70 -47.97
N GLN A 110 2.89 -10.13 -48.06
CA GLN A 110 3.49 -9.35 -49.15
C GLN A 110 3.51 -7.80 -49.12
N GLU A 111 4.77 -7.33 -49.11
CA GLU A 111 5.37 -6.25 -49.91
C GLU A 111 5.30 -4.77 -49.49
N ASN A 112 6.52 -4.27 -49.25
CA ASN A 112 7.14 -3.04 -49.76
C ASN A 112 6.81 -1.64 -49.18
N ASN A 113 7.90 -1.08 -48.64
CA ASN A 113 8.42 0.30 -48.78
C ASN A 113 7.86 1.49 -47.98
N SER A 114 8.87 2.23 -47.49
CA SER A 114 9.01 3.69 -47.30
C SER A 114 8.40 4.40 -46.08
N ASP A 115 9.34 4.99 -45.32
CA ASP A 115 9.40 6.34 -44.75
C ASP A 115 8.29 6.96 -43.86
N ASN A 116 8.82 7.64 -42.83
CA ASN A 116 8.33 8.81 -42.11
C ASN A 116 7.38 8.65 -40.89
N THR A 117 7.97 9.06 -39.75
CA THR A 117 7.47 9.97 -38.69
C THR A 117 6.11 9.75 -37.99
N VAL A 118 6.11 10.11 -36.69
CA VAL A 118 5.00 10.65 -35.85
C VAL A 118 4.60 9.80 -34.62
N GLN A 119 4.98 10.36 -33.46
CA GLN A 119 4.30 10.54 -32.16
C GLN A 119 3.74 9.37 -31.31
N PRO A 120 3.77 9.55 -29.96
CA PRO A 120 3.15 8.64 -29.00
C PRO A 120 1.64 8.89 -28.84
N MET A 121 0.86 7.80 -28.86
CA MET A 121 -0.59 7.82 -28.64
C MET A 121 -0.99 8.03 -27.17
N ASN A 122 -2.08 8.79 -27.02
CA ASN A 122 -2.91 8.93 -25.84
C ASN A 122 -4.15 8.01 -25.92
N ASN A 123 -4.72 7.75 -24.74
CA ASN A 123 -6.06 7.26 -24.40
C ASN A 123 -6.32 5.75 -24.54
N VAL A 124 -6.94 5.13 -23.52
CA VAL A 124 -8.40 4.91 -23.45
C VAL A 124 -8.83 4.50 -22.02
N PHE A 125 -9.99 5.03 -21.67
CA PHE A 125 -10.85 4.91 -20.48
C PHE A 125 -11.20 3.49 -19.99
N LEU A 126 -11.58 3.42 -18.70
CA LEU A 126 -12.79 2.72 -18.27
C LEU A 126 -13.42 3.44 -17.06
N LYS A 127 -14.55 4.13 -17.31
CA LYS A 127 -15.54 4.51 -16.29
C LYS A 127 -16.51 3.34 -16.15
N GLN A 128 -16.83 2.94 -14.92
CA GLN A 128 -18.02 2.13 -14.63
C GLN A 128 -18.91 2.93 -13.67
N GLU A 129 -20.11 3.22 -14.15
CA GLU A 129 -21.22 3.80 -13.40
C GLU A 129 -21.90 2.71 -12.57
N THR A 130 -22.43 3.14 -11.43
CA THR A 130 -23.17 2.35 -10.45
C THR A 130 -24.67 2.43 -10.77
N VAL A 131 -25.37 1.31 -10.69
CA VAL A 131 -26.84 1.25 -10.62
C VAL A 131 -27.22 0.63 -9.29
N ILE A 132 -27.85 1.43 -8.41
CA ILE A 132 -28.56 0.95 -7.22
C ILE A 132 -30.04 1.25 -7.46
N SER A 133 -30.83 0.20 -7.64
CA SER A 133 -32.29 0.24 -7.66
C SER A 133 -32.83 -0.09 -6.26
N GLY A 134 -33.57 0.84 -5.68
CA GLY A 134 -34.43 0.62 -4.51
C GLY A 134 -35.84 0.25 -4.96
N ASN A 135 -36.36 -0.85 -4.41
CA ASN A 135 -37.76 -1.27 -4.51
C ASN A 135 -38.49 -0.82 -3.24
N GLU A 136 -39.50 0.04 -3.39
CA GLU A 136 -40.65 0.07 -2.49
C GLU A 136 -41.91 -0.05 -3.35
N GLY A 137 -42.68 -1.09 -3.08
CA GLY A 137 -44.01 -1.28 -3.65
C GLY A 137 -45.05 -1.08 -2.57
N THR A 138 -46.15 -0.41 -2.91
CA THR A 138 -47.52 -0.77 -2.53
C THR A 138 -48.48 0.11 -3.30
N SER A 139 -49.66 -0.45 -3.58
CA SER A 139 -50.58 -0.05 -4.65
C SER A 139 -51.95 0.37 -4.12
N LEU A 140 -52.75 0.88 -5.06
CA LEU A 140 -54.22 0.82 -5.22
C LEU A 140 -55.08 1.93 -4.57
N ASP A 141 -55.65 2.71 -5.50
CA ASP A 141 -57.10 2.88 -5.77
C ASP A 141 -57.95 4.03 -5.19
N GLU A 142 -58.92 4.39 -6.05
CA GLU A 142 -60.15 5.22 -5.91
C GLU A 142 -59.99 6.73 -6.19
N ILE A 143 -60.24 7.21 -7.43
CA ILE A 143 -61.54 7.52 -8.09
C ILE A 143 -62.36 8.59 -7.37
N LEU A 144 -62.53 9.76 -8.05
CA LEU A 144 -63.72 10.65 -8.15
C LEU A 144 -63.22 12.07 -8.52
N SER A 145 -63.27 12.49 -9.79
CA SER A 145 -64.41 13.09 -10.52
C SER A 145 -64.45 14.64 -10.51
N ASN A 146 -64.40 15.18 -11.74
CA ASN A 146 -65.04 16.39 -12.27
C ASN A 146 -64.37 17.78 -12.17
N ASN A 147 -64.02 18.26 -13.37
CA ASN A 147 -64.31 19.56 -13.99
C ASN A 147 -63.88 20.84 -13.26
N VAL A 148 -63.01 21.64 -13.90
CA VAL A 148 -63.37 22.79 -14.76
C VAL A 148 -62.05 23.43 -15.25
N VAL A 149 -62.02 23.74 -16.54
CA VAL A 149 -60.93 24.44 -17.25
C VAL A 149 -61.16 25.95 -17.10
N GLU A 150 -60.12 26.71 -16.75
CA GLU A 150 -59.86 28.05 -17.29
C GLU A 150 -58.35 28.38 -17.24
N PRO A 151 -57.79 29.11 -18.23
CA PRO A 151 -56.36 29.20 -18.47
C PRO A 151 -55.74 30.48 -17.88
N VAL A 152 -54.60 30.38 -17.19
CA VAL A 152 -53.85 31.57 -16.73
C VAL A 152 -52.34 31.35 -16.88
N SER A 153 -51.81 32.03 -17.90
CA SER A 153 -50.49 32.67 -18.08
C SER A 153 -49.23 32.14 -17.39
N ASP A 154 -48.26 31.82 -18.24
CA ASP A 154 -46.83 32.16 -18.17
C ASP A 154 -46.24 32.59 -16.81
N ILE A 155 -45.55 31.66 -16.15
CA ILE A 155 -44.29 31.94 -15.45
C ILE A 155 -43.32 30.80 -15.79
N LYS A 156 -42.46 31.01 -16.79
CA LYS A 156 -41.24 30.20 -16.96
C LYS A 156 -40.25 30.64 -15.88
N GLU A 157 -40.29 29.99 -14.73
CA GLU A 157 -39.15 29.98 -13.82
C GLU A 157 -38.04 29.16 -14.50
N GLU A 158 -37.08 29.85 -15.10
CA GLU A 158 -35.77 29.28 -15.39
C GLU A 158 -35.13 28.86 -14.07
N VAL A 159 -35.31 27.59 -13.71
CA VAL A 159 -34.44 26.90 -12.76
C VAL A 159 -33.06 26.87 -13.42
N LYS A 160 -32.24 27.87 -13.13
CA LYS A 160 -30.79 27.80 -13.34
C LYS A 160 -30.27 26.72 -12.43
N GLU A 161 -30.27 25.50 -12.95
CA GLU A 161 -29.55 24.37 -12.40
C GLU A 161 -28.07 24.76 -12.41
N SER A 162 -27.59 25.26 -11.27
CA SER A 162 -26.18 25.56 -11.07
C SER A 162 -25.44 24.22 -11.12
N ILE A 163 -24.86 23.92 -12.27
CA ILE A 163 -23.92 22.81 -12.45
C ILE A 163 -22.86 22.97 -11.36
N LYS A 164 -22.89 22.11 -10.34
CA LYS A 164 -21.79 22.01 -9.37
C LYS A 164 -20.58 21.55 -10.16
N GLU A 165 -19.68 22.48 -10.47
CA GLU A 165 -18.36 22.14 -11.02
C GLU A 165 -17.70 21.15 -10.06
N GLU A 166 -17.57 19.89 -10.49
CA GLU A 166 -16.81 18.89 -9.75
C GLU A 166 -15.37 19.37 -9.67
N LYS A 167 -14.97 19.86 -8.49
CA LYS A 167 -13.60 20.31 -8.26
C LYS A 167 -12.64 19.15 -8.50
N LYS A 168 -11.77 19.30 -9.48
CA LYS A 168 -10.69 18.35 -9.81
C LYS A 168 -9.79 18.16 -8.57
N ILE A 169 -9.73 16.92 -8.06
CA ILE A 169 -8.83 16.56 -6.97
C ILE A 169 -7.43 16.36 -7.53
N ILE A 170 -6.46 17.11 -7.01
CA ILE A 170 -5.05 16.96 -7.36
C ILE A 170 -4.34 16.26 -6.21
N ASN A 171 -3.44 15.33 -6.52
CA ASN A 171 -2.58 14.70 -5.53
C ASN A 171 -1.12 14.75 -5.95
N ILE A 172 -0.24 14.95 -4.97
CA ILE A 172 1.20 15.03 -5.13
C ILE A 172 1.84 14.03 -4.17
N ASN A 173 2.67 13.13 -4.71
CA ASN A 173 3.33 12.09 -3.93
C ASN A 173 4.83 12.40 -3.78
N SER A 174 5.38 12.25 -2.56
CA SER A 174 6.81 12.47 -2.32
C SER A 174 7.73 11.56 -3.13
N CYS A 175 7.24 10.42 -3.64
CA CYS A 175 8.01 9.54 -4.50
C CYS A 175 8.39 10.16 -5.86
N LYS A 176 7.70 11.23 -6.27
CA LYS A 176 7.91 11.96 -7.53
C LYS A 176 8.84 13.16 -7.38
N ARG A 177 9.50 13.29 -6.22
CA ARG A 177 10.44 14.37 -5.92
C ARG A 177 11.58 14.43 -6.94
N THR A 178 11.98 15.66 -7.26
CA THR A 178 13.01 15.95 -8.26
C THR A 178 14.44 15.82 -7.73
N ASN A 179 14.64 15.92 -6.41
CA ASN A 179 15.95 15.88 -5.78
C ASN A 179 16.17 14.55 -5.03
N ILE A 180 17.21 13.81 -5.41
CA ILE A 180 17.60 12.54 -4.80
C ILE A 180 18.32 12.67 -3.45
N ASN A 181 18.61 13.90 -3.01
CA ASN A 181 19.17 14.21 -1.70
C ASN A 181 18.14 14.89 -0.79
N SER A 182 16.85 14.74 -1.12
CA SER A 182 15.72 15.27 -0.37
C SER A 182 15.00 14.14 0.37
N SER A 183 14.13 14.50 1.32
CA SER A 183 13.39 13.53 2.12
C SER A 183 11.90 13.62 1.85
N ARG A 184 11.10 12.66 2.32
CA ARG A 184 9.65 12.81 2.27
C ARG A 184 9.13 13.99 3.10
N TYR A 185 9.90 14.49 4.07
CA TYR A 185 9.50 15.64 4.89
C TYR A 185 9.86 16.97 4.23
N ASN A 186 10.88 16.99 3.36
CA ASN A 186 11.29 18.18 2.65
C ASN A 186 11.66 17.81 1.21
N TYR A 187 10.78 18.09 0.24
CA TYR A 187 10.99 17.71 -1.15
C TYR A 187 10.42 18.73 -2.14
N LYS A 188 10.95 18.69 -3.38
CA LYS A 188 10.53 19.54 -4.49
C LYS A 188 9.85 18.73 -5.59
N ILE A 189 8.72 19.24 -6.06
CA ILE A 189 7.93 18.63 -7.15
C ILE A 189 7.89 19.59 -8.33
N ASP A 190 7.98 19.04 -9.53
CA ASP A 190 7.77 19.76 -10.77
C ASP A 190 6.34 19.51 -11.24
N LEU A 191 5.48 20.50 -11.04
CA LEU A 191 4.04 20.41 -11.34
C LEU A 191 3.81 20.12 -12.82
N SER A 192 4.64 20.67 -13.70
CA SER A 192 4.51 20.48 -15.14
C SER A 192 4.75 19.02 -15.56
N ARG A 193 5.70 18.34 -14.92
CA ARG A 193 5.97 16.90 -15.15
C ARG A 193 4.84 16.00 -14.64
N GLU A 194 4.08 16.50 -13.66
CA GLU A 194 2.93 15.81 -13.10
C GLU A 194 1.62 16.13 -13.82
N GLY A 195 1.66 16.95 -14.88
CA GLY A 195 0.45 17.39 -15.59
C GLY A 195 -0.47 18.24 -14.72
N VAL A 196 0.09 18.93 -13.72
CA VAL A 196 -0.64 19.81 -12.81
C VAL A 196 -0.37 21.26 -13.19
N GLU A 197 -1.43 21.98 -13.53
CA GLU A 197 -1.36 23.44 -13.65
C GLU A 197 -1.49 24.07 -12.26
N SER A 198 -0.61 25.01 -11.92
CA SER A 198 -0.66 25.69 -10.62
C SER A 198 -1.93 26.51 -10.39
N LYS A 199 -2.68 26.84 -11.45
CA LYS A 199 -3.99 27.48 -11.38
C LYS A 199 -5.10 26.55 -10.87
N ASP A 200 -4.91 25.24 -11.02
CA ASP A 200 -5.86 24.23 -10.54
C ASP A 200 -5.65 23.94 -9.04
N ILE A 201 -4.56 24.42 -8.44
CA ILE A 201 -4.27 24.24 -7.02
C ILE A 201 -5.04 25.32 -6.22
N SER A 202 -6.13 24.92 -5.57
CA SER A 202 -6.98 25.84 -4.79
C SER A 202 -6.75 25.78 -3.28
N ARG A 203 -6.92 24.65 -2.62
CA ARG A 203 -6.65 24.52 -1.17
C ARG A 203 -6.06 23.15 -0.87
N ILE A 204 -5.36 23.04 0.25
CA ILE A 204 -4.91 21.74 0.75
C ILE A 204 -6.07 21.08 1.48
N SER A 205 -6.43 19.86 1.09
CA SER A 205 -7.47 19.09 1.79
C SER A 205 -6.90 18.18 2.85
N ARG A 206 -5.83 17.47 2.50
CA ARG A 206 -5.40 16.31 3.28
C ARG A 206 -3.95 15.96 3.00
N LEU A 207 -3.24 15.53 4.04
CA LEU A 207 -1.94 14.88 3.96
C LEU A 207 -2.06 13.46 4.50
N ILE A 208 -1.64 12.48 3.71
CA ILE A 208 -1.51 11.09 4.13
C ILE A 208 -0.03 10.79 4.27
N ILE A 209 0.42 10.45 5.48
CA ILE A 209 1.85 10.26 5.77
C ILE A 209 2.06 9.04 6.69
N PRO A 210 3.06 8.17 6.42
CA PRO A 210 3.44 7.09 7.33
C PRO A 210 3.87 7.66 8.68
N ILE A 211 3.38 7.07 9.78
CA ILE A 211 3.80 7.40 11.13
C ILE A 211 5.06 6.60 11.44
N GLU A 212 6.11 7.32 11.82
CA GLU A 212 7.42 6.77 12.14
C GLU A 212 7.81 7.12 13.58
N ASP A 213 8.78 6.40 14.12
CA ASP A 213 9.33 6.70 15.45
C ASP A 213 10.35 7.84 15.35
N ASN A 214 9.84 9.06 15.21
CA ASN A 214 10.63 10.29 15.19
C ASN A 214 9.86 11.48 15.78
N HIS A 215 10.58 12.57 16.05
CA HIS A 215 10.03 13.69 16.81
C HIS A 215 8.93 14.47 16.08
N ILE A 216 8.80 14.36 14.75
CA ILE A 216 7.73 15.02 13.99
C ILE A 216 6.36 14.54 14.47
N PHE A 217 6.25 13.27 14.86
CA PHE A 217 4.98 12.65 15.26
C PHE A 217 4.77 12.59 16.77
N SER A 218 5.60 13.28 17.57
CA SER A 218 5.43 13.34 19.03
C SER A 218 4.09 13.95 19.45
N ILE A 219 3.53 14.80 18.58
CA ILE A 219 2.25 15.48 18.75
C ILE A 219 1.45 15.23 17.47
N PRO A 220 0.12 14.99 17.55
CA PRO A 220 -0.73 14.75 16.37
C PRO A 220 -1.00 16.03 15.54
N VAL A 221 -0.04 16.96 15.49
CA VAL A 221 -0.10 18.21 14.73
C VAL A 221 1.21 18.40 13.98
N LEU A 222 1.11 18.60 12.67
CA LEU A 222 2.24 18.88 11.78
C LEU A 222 2.18 20.32 11.29
N ARG A 223 3.34 20.93 11.08
CA ARG A 223 3.42 22.19 10.34
C ARG A 223 3.74 21.89 8.88
N LEU A 224 2.88 22.32 7.97
CA LEU A 224 3.06 22.22 6.53
C LEU A 224 3.32 23.61 5.94
N ASN A 225 4.37 23.70 5.14
CA ASN A 225 4.79 24.93 4.48
C ASN A 225 5.01 24.67 2.98
N ILE A 226 4.39 25.50 2.14
CA ILE A 226 4.65 25.56 0.69
C ILE A 226 4.94 27.03 0.33
N PRO A 227 6.22 27.45 0.37
CA PRO A 227 6.61 28.85 0.20
C PRO A 227 6.16 29.43 -1.13
N GLU A 228 6.24 28.66 -2.22
CA GLU A 228 5.90 29.11 -3.56
C GLU A 228 4.40 29.40 -3.73
N LEU A 229 3.56 28.94 -2.80
CA LEU A 229 2.12 29.16 -2.77
C LEU A 229 1.67 30.08 -1.62
N ASP A 230 2.61 30.70 -0.89
CA ASP A 230 2.32 31.51 0.31
C ASP A 230 1.45 30.74 1.32
N CYS A 231 1.71 29.44 1.46
CA CYS A 231 0.87 28.52 2.23
C CYS A 231 1.60 28.04 3.49
N HIS A 232 1.03 28.37 4.64
CA HIS A 232 1.51 27.95 5.96
C HIS A 232 0.33 27.40 6.76
N LEU A 233 0.34 26.10 7.05
CA LEU A 233 -0.78 25.41 7.67
C LEU A 233 -0.33 24.56 8.86
N TYR A 234 -1.20 24.49 9.85
CA TYR A 234 -1.15 23.43 10.85
C TYR A 234 -2.10 22.32 10.43
N MET A 235 -1.59 21.09 10.38
CA MET A 235 -2.32 19.91 9.97
C MET A 235 -2.57 19.04 11.20
N GLN A 236 -3.81 18.77 11.54
CA GLN A 236 -4.22 17.95 12.68
C GLN A 236 -4.51 16.52 12.22
N GLN A 237 -3.98 15.54 12.93
CA GLN A 237 -4.30 14.14 12.67
C GLN A 237 -5.78 13.88 12.98
N LYS A 238 -6.50 13.34 12.01
CA LYS A 238 -7.92 12.94 12.13
C LYS A 238 -8.06 11.44 12.29
N GLU A 239 -7.29 10.68 11.53
CA GLU A 239 -7.37 9.22 11.52
C GLU A 239 -5.97 8.60 11.56
N LEU A 240 -5.92 7.37 12.10
CA LEU A 240 -4.76 6.50 12.08
C LEU A 240 -5.17 5.17 11.46
N ILE A 241 -4.67 4.90 10.26
CA ILE A 241 -4.86 3.62 9.59
C ILE A 241 -3.69 2.73 9.91
N LYS A 242 -3.95 1.57 10.53
CA LYS A 242 -2.93 0.55 10.77
C LYS A 242 -3.09 -0.56 9.74
N ASN A 243 -2.01 -0.86 9.02
CA ASN A 243 -1.91 -2.09 8.26
C ASN A 243 -0.78 -2.95 8.83
N ASN A 244 -0.68 -4.20 8.37
CA ASN A 244 0.30 -5.17 8.87
C ASN A 244 1.77 -4.74 8.62
N LYS A 245 2.02 -3.67 7.86
CA LYS A 245 3.35 -3.17 7.48
C LYS A 245 3.70 -1.87 8.19
N ARG A 246 2.82 -0.86 8.14
CA ARG A 246 3.01 0.49 8.66
C ARG A 246 1.69 1.09 9.16
N SER A 247 1.82 2.01 10.10
CA SER A 247 0.74 2.93 10.47
C SER A 247 0.81 4.18 9.60
N VAL A 248 -0.33 4.70 9.18
CA VAL A 248 -0.44 5.88 8.31
C VAL A 248 -1.40 6.86 8.97
N GLY A 249 -0.96 8.10 9.15
CA GLY A 249 -1.79 9.18 9.65
C GLY A 249 -2.47 9.91 8.51
N ILE A 250 -3.75 10.23 8.69
CA ILE A 250 -4.49 11.16 7.86
C ILE A 250 -4.57 12.48 8.60
N TYR A 251 -4.00 13.53 8.00
CA TYR A 251 -3.98 14.87 8.55
C TYR A 251 -4.79 15.82 7.68
N GLU A 252 -5.56 16.69 8.31
CA GLU A 252 -6.35 17.73 7.67
C GLU A 252 -5.93 19.10 8.21
N PRO A 253 -6.00 20.16 7.41
CA PRO A 253 -5.65 21.49 7.89
C PRO A 253 -6.62 21.93 9.01
N LEU A 254 -6.09 22.63 10.01
CA LEU A 254 -6.92 23.29 11.04
C LEU A 254 -7.69 24.47 10.45
N ASP A 255 -7.06 25.19 9.52
CA ASP A 255 -7.60 26.36 8.86
C ASP A 255 -7.78 26.11 7.36
N ASN A 256 -8.93 26.52 6.82
CA ASN A 256 -9.14 26.51 5.38
C ASN A 256 -8.48 27.74 4.76
N ILE A 257 -7.26 27.57 4.24
CA ILE A 257 -6.54 28.63 3.51
C ILE A 257 -6.69 28.39 2.01
N ASP A 258 -7.28 29.36 1.32
CA ASP A 258 -7.28 29.42 -0.13
C ASP A 258 -5.90 29.86 -0.65
N ILE A 259 -5.35 29.07 -1.54
CA ILE A 259 -4.09 29.33 -2.22
C ILE A 259 -4.37 30.36 -3.32
N LYS A 260 -3.64 31.47 -3.26
CA LYS A 260 -3.73 32.50 -4.29
C LYS A 260 -3.21 31.93 -5.61
N LYS A 261 -3.90 32.23 -6.71
CA LYS A 261 -3.49 31.82 -8.05
C LYS A 261 -2.06 32.28 -8.32
N SER A 262 -1.16 31.32 -8.39
CA SER A 262 0.27 31.53 -8.54
C SER A 262 0.71 30.85 -9.82
N SER A 263 1.51 31.52 -10.65
CA SER A 263 2.10 30.89 -11.85
C SER A 263 3.42 30.24 -11.47
N VAL A 264 3.36 29.09 -10.81
CA VAL A 264 4.54 28.33 -10.38
C VAL A 264 4.62 26.99 -11.11
N ASN A 265 5.84 26.61 -11.48
CA ASN A 265 6.11 25.30 -12.11
C ASN A 265 6.63 24.28 -11.11
N LYS A 266 7.23 24.74 -10.01
CA LYS A 266 7.81 23.89 -8.97
C LYS A 266 7.33 24.38 -7.62
N ILE A 267 7.10 23.43 -6.73
CA ILE A 267 6.73 23.70 -5.34
C ILE A 267 7.62 22.90 -4.40
N THR A 268 7.88 23.46 -3.23
CA THR A 268 8.59 22.81 -2.14
C THR A 268 7.57 22.43 -1.08
N ILE A 269 7.50 21.14 -0.76
CA ILE A 269 6.71 20.63 0.36
C ILE A 269 7.64 20.51 1.56
N ASP A 270 7.36 21.24 2.63
CA ASP A 270 8.15 21.28 3.86
C ASP A 270 7.25 20.95 5.06
N ILE A 271 7.41 19.74 5.58
CA ILE A 271 6.67 19.16 6.71
C ILE A 271 7.60 19.15 7.93
N ARG A 272 7.11 19.70 9.03
CA ARG A 272 7.87 19.86 10.27
C ARG A 272 7.02 19.48 11.47
N ASP A 273 7.68 19.34 12.62
CA ASP A 273 6.97 19.25 13.89
C ASP A 273 6.21 20.56 14.21
N ILE A 274 5.43 20.56 15.29
CA ILE A 274 4.67 21.74 15.71
C ILE A 274 5.57 22.94 16.10
N THR A 275 6.82 22.69 16.52
CA THR A 275 7.77 23.76 16.90
C THR A 275 8.43 24.41 15.68
N GLY A 276 8.31 23.80 14.49
CA GLY A 276 8.97 24.22 13.26
C GLY A 276 10.37 23.63 13.08
N THR A 277 10.74 22.65 13.91
CA THR A 277 11.98 21.87 13.81
C THR A 277 11.91 20.90 12.65
N LYS A 278 13.00 20.83 11.87
CA LYS A 278 13.12 19.92 10.73
C LYS A 278 13.64 18.56 11.20
N TYR A 279 13.11 17.50 10.61
CA TYR A 279 13.72 16.19 10.67
C TYR A 279 14.73 16.03 9.53
N GLU A 280 16.01 16.18 9.89
CA GLU A 280 17.14 15.94 9.00
C GLU A 280 17.30 14.42 8.81
N SER A 281 16.66 13.87 7.79
CA SER A 281 16.81 12.46 7.43
C SER A 281 16.96 12.32 5.93
N ASN A 282 17.90 11.50 5.47
CA ASN A 282 17.94 11.04 4.09
C ASN A 282 17.29 9.66 4.02
N ASP A 283 16.14 9.58 3.34
CA ASP A 283 15.37 8.35 3.19
C ASP A 283 15.63 7.65 1.83
N ILE A 284 16.70 8.03 1.15
CA ILE A 284 17.19 7.38 -0.07
C ILE A 284 18.54 6.72 0.21
N LEU A 285 18.61 5.43 -0.05
CA LEU A 285 19.85 4.67 0.09
C LEU A 285 20.66 4.72 -1.20
N LYS A 286 21.97 4.91 -1.07
CA LYS A 286 22.89 4.64 -2.18
C LYS A 286 23.13 3.13 -2.25
N ILE A 287 23.13 2.57 -3.45
CA ILE A 287 23.54 1.19 -3.70
C ILE A 287 25.00 1.20 -4.13
N ASN A 288 25.82 0.36 -3.51
CA ASN A 288 27.22 0.19 -3.88
C ASN A 288 27.45 -1.07 -4.70
N ILE A 289 26.72 -2.14 -4.39
CA ILE A 289 26.84 -3.47 -5.02
C ILE A 289 25.44 -4.04 -5.25
N VAL A 290 25.23 -4.67 -6.41
CA VAL A 290 24.07 -5.52 -6.71
C VAL A 290 24.56 -6.93 -7.00
N GLU A 291 24.05 -7.90 -6.26
CA GLU A 291 24.32 -9.32 -6.49
C GLU A 291 23.01 -10.03 -6.82
N ILE A 292 23.05 -10.93 -7.80
CA ILE A 292 21.96 -11.83 -8.15
C ILE A 292 22.50 -13.23 -7.93
N ILE A 293 21.89 -13.96 -7.01
CA ILE A 293 22.26 -15.34 -6.64
C ILE A 293 20.97 -16.10 -6.37
N ASP A 294 20.78 -17.25 -7.01
CA ASP A 294 19.64 -18.16 -6.75
C ASP A 294 18.26 -17.45 -6.78
N ASN A 295 18.05 -16.56 -7.75
CA ASN A 295 16.82 -15.75 -7.89
C ASN A 295 16.52 -14.79 -6.74
N VAL A 296 17.54 -14.47 -5.96
CA VAL A 296 17.53 -13.39 -4.99
C VAL A 296 18.41 -12.28 -5.53
N ILE A 297 17.87 -11.07 -5.55
CA ILE A 297 18.65 -9.86 -5.76
C ILE A 297 18.98 -9.24 -4.41
N ILE A 298 20.25 -8.96 -4.19
CA ILE A 298 20.82 -8.42 -2.98
C ILE A 298 21.37 -7.04 -3.31
N PHE A 299 20.87 -6.04 -2.60
CA PHE A 299 21.36 -4.67 -2.69
C PHE A 299 22.22 -4.38 -1.48
N THR A 300 23.53 -4.18 -1.68
CA THR A 300 24.40 -3.67 -0.61
C THR A 300 24.37 -2.15 -0.64
N CYS A 301 23.83 -1.56 0.41
CA CYS A 301 23.49 -0.14 0.50
C CYS A 301 24.43 0.65 1.42
N SER A 302 24.27 1.97 1.40
CA SER A 302 24.64 2.84 2.52
C SER A 302 23.90 2.44 3.80
N ASN A 303 24.26 3.05 4.94
CA ASN A 303 23.65 2.75 6.25
C ASN A 303 22.11 2.73 6.18
N ILE A 304 21.52 1.59 6.57
CA ILE A 304 20.07 1.37 6.50
C ILE A 304 19.45 1.80 7.83
N ASP A 305 18.56 2.79 7.78
CA ASP A 305 17.77 3.20 8.93
C ASP A 305 16.50 2.32 9.04
N PRO A 306 16.28 1.60 10.16
CA PRO A 306 15.14 0.71 10.37
C PRO A 306 13.78 1.45 10.41
N ASN A 307 13.77 2.76 10.68
CA ASN A 307 12.55 3.56 10.54
C ASN A 307 12.15 3.68 9.08
N ASN A 308 13.15 3.82 8.21
CA ASN A 308 12.97 4.05 6.79
C ASN A 308 12.70 2.79 5.98
N PHE A 309 13.32 1.65 6.31
CA PHE A 309 13.22 0.40 5.53
C PHE A 309 12.89 -0.79 6.43
N LYS A 310 11.80 -1.49 6.13
CA LYS A 310 11.31 -2.64 6.90
C LYS A 310 11.06 -3.85 6.01
N ILE A 311 11.08 -5.04 6.60
CA ILE A 311 10.65 -6.27 5.91
C ILE A 311 9.21 -6.09 5.40
N ASN A 312 8.94 -6.58 4.19
CA ASN A 312 7.68 -6.44 3.45
C ASN A 312 7.35 -5.03 2.90
N ASP A 313 8.20 -4.02 3.14
CA ASP A 313 8.11 -2.76 2.41
C ASP A 313 8.41 -2.97 0.93
N ASN A 314 7.81 -2.14 0.08
CA ASN A 314 8.13 -2.09 -1.33
C ASN A 314 9.14 -0.99 -1.60
N ILE A 315 10.18 -1.32 -2.35
CA ILE A 315 11.24 -0.41 -2.75
C ILE A 315 11.31 -0.28 -4.26
N LYS A 316 11.78 0.86 -4.75
CA LYS A 316 12.03 1.10 -6.16
C LYS A 316 13.47 1.57 -6.33
N VAL A 317 14.17 0.95 -7.28
CA VAL A 317 15.47 1.44 -7.71
C VAL A 317 15.26 2.67 -8.59
N ILE A 318 16.00 3.72 -8.28
CA ILE A 318 16.02 4.98 -9.01
C ILE A 318 17.46 5.30 -9.43
N ASN A 319 17.61 6.22 -10.39
CA ASN A 319 18.93 6.59 -10.92
C ASN A 319 19.68 5.40 -11.55
N ASN A 320 18.96 4.46 -12.17
CA ASN A 320 19.56 3.31 -12.85
C ASN A 320 19.84 3.65 -14.32
N TYR A 321 21.12 3.78 -14.66
CA TYR A 321 21.59 3.97 -16.04
C TYR A 321 22.35 2.74 -16.58
N THR A 322 22.37 1.63 -15.83
CA THR A 322 23.02 0.40 -16.27
C THR A 322 22.08 -0.35 -17.20
N GLU A 323 22.41 -0.38 -18.50
CA GLU A 323 21.56 -0.95 -19.55
C GLU A 323 21.11 -2.39 -19.23
N GLU A 324 22.02 -3.23 -18.72
CA GLU A 324 21.70 -4.62 -18.37
C GLU A 324 20.67 -4.75 -17.23
N LEU A 325 20.63 -3.78 -16.33
CA LEU A 325 19.77 -3.79 -15.15
C LEU A 325 18.49 -2.97 -15.34
N ILE A 326 18.38 -2.18 -16.41
CA ILE A 326 17.27 -1.22 -16.58
C ILE A 326 15.91 -1.91 -16.64
N HIS A 327 15.85 -3.05 -17.32
CA HIS A 327 14.62 -3.84 -17.45
C HIS A 327 14.30 -4.61 -16.17
N LEU A 328 15.31 -5.22 -15.55
CA LEU A 328 15.18 -5.98 -14.31
C LEU A 328 14.69 -5.10 -13.15
N LEU A 329 15.28 -3.91 -13.01
CA LEU A 329 15.04 -3.00 -11.88
C LEU A 329 13.93 -1.98 -12.14
N ARG A 330 13.18 -2.12 -13.26
CA ARG A 330 12.11 -1.20 -13.65
C ARG A 330 10.97 -1.17 -12.64
N TYR A 331 10.64 -2.34 -12.10
CA TYR A 331 9.49 -2.54 -11.22
C TYR A 331 9.91 -2.52 -9.74
N PRO A 332 8.98 -2.17 -8.84
CA PRO A 332 9.26 -2.24 -7.41
C PRO A 332 9.51 -3.67 -6.92
N PHE A 333 10.34 -3.80 -5.90
CA PHE A 333 10.62 -5.06 -5.21
C PHE A 333 10.03 -5.04 -3.80
N SER A 334 9.57 -6.18 -3.31
CA SER A 334 9.24 -6.35 -1.90
C SER A 334 10.46 -6.85 -1.12
N ILE A 335 10.81 -6.15 -0.05
CA ILE A 335 11.87 -6.57 0.87
C ILE A 335 11.48 -7.87 1.55
N LYS A 336 12.33 -8.89 1.43
CA LYS A 336 12.16 -10.18 2.12
C LYS A 336 13.00 -10.28 3.38
N HIS A 337 14.20 -9.72 3.33
CA HIS A 337 15.11 -9.70 4.46
C HIS A 337 15.97 -8.44 4.43
N ILE A 338 16.41 -8.01 5.60
CA ILE A 338 17.45 -6.99 5.77
C ILE A 338 18.48 -7.58 6.73
N VAL A 339 19.76 -7.55 6.35
CA VAL A 339 20.88 -7.96 7.20
C VAL A 339 21.95 -6.91 7.05
N ASP A 340 22.33 -6.27 8.16
CA ASP A 340 23.25 -5.14 8.19
C ASP A 340 22.86 -4.05 7.18
N ASN A 341 23.68 -3.82 6.15
CA ASN A 341 23.45 -2.88 5.07
C ASN A 341 22.95 -3.53 3.77
N GLN A 342 22.47 -4.78 3.83
CA GLN A 342 22.02 -5.55 2.68
C GLN A 342 20.50 -5.72 2.68
N ILE A 343 19.87 -5.48 1.53
CA ILE A 343 18.45 -5.69 1.29
C ILE A 343 18.27 -6.85 0.33
N TYR A 344 17.50 -7.85 0.75
CA TYR A 344 17.23 -9.06 -0.02
C TYR A 344 15.82 -9.02 -0.61
N CYS A 345 15.74 -9.18 -1.92
CA CYS A 345 14.49 -9.17 -2.69
C CYS A 345 14.42 -10.41 -3.58
N ARG A 346 13.23 -10.98 -3.76
CA ARG A 346 13.03 -12.11 -4.68
C ARG A 346 12.82 -11.62 -6.11
N LEU A 347 13.48 -12.24 -7.07
CA LEU A 347 13.25 -12.00 -8.49
C LEU A 347 12.05 -12.83 -9.00
N PRO A 348 11.25 -12.28 -9.94
CA PRO A 348 10.07 -12.96 -10.45
C PRO A 348 10.40 -14.07 -11.46
N TYR A 349 11.59 -14.07 -12.05
CA TYR A 349 12.02 -15.04 -13.06
C TYR A 349 13.46 -15.49 -12.83
N ASN A 350 13.79 -16.67 -13.37
CA ASN A 350 15.11 -17.23 -13.23
C ASN A 350 16.14 -16.32 -13.92
N THR A 351 17.07 -15.76 -13.15
CA THR A 351 18.09 -14.84 -13.65
C THR A 351 19.45 -15.40 -13.32
N ALA A 352 20.33 -15.48 -14.32
CA ALA A 352 21.67 -15.98 -14.12
C ALA A 352 22.41 -15.16 -13.05
N ASP A 353 23.26 -15.83 -12.29
CA ASP A 353 24.03 -15.19 -11.23
C ASP A 353 24.95 -14.11 -11.81
N ARG A 354 24.92 -12.94 -11.17
CA ARG A 354 25.70 -11.78 -11.60
C ARG A 354 26.09 -10.92 -10.40
N ASN A 355 27.23 -10.27 -10.50
CA ASN A 355 27.69 -9.30 -9.51
C ASN A 355 28.06 -7.99 -10.22
N TYR A 356 27.47 -6.90 -9.75
CA TYR A 356 27.68 -5.55 -10.24
C TYR A 356 28.27 -4.69 -9.12
N ASN A 357 29.54 -4.33 -9.28
CA ASN A 357 30.27 -3.46 -8.35
C ASN A 357 30.33 -2.02 -8.88
N ASN A 358 30.53 -1.05 -7.99
CA ASN A 358 30.72 0.38 -8.31
C ASN A 358 29.56 1.00 -9.10
N ILE A 359 28.33 0.59 -8.79
CA ILE A 359 27.13 1.17 -9.38
C ILE A 359 26.75 2.47 -8.67
N ASP A 360 26.18 3.43 -9.41
CA ASP A 360 25.63 4.68 -8.86
C ASP A 360 24.09 4.67 -8.90
N MET A 361 23.52 3.63 -8.29
CA MET A 361 22.07 3.48 -8.15
C MET A 361 21.61 3.90 -6.77
N LYS A 362 20.32 4.18 -6.65
CA LYS A 362 19.69 4.54 -5.39
C LYS A 362 18.40 3.77 -5.16
N ILE A 363 18.01 3.60 -3.90
CA ILE A 363 16.76 2.94 -3.52
C ILE A 363 15.87 3.93 -2.79
N LEU A 364 14.62 3.98 -3.23
CA LEU A 364 13.53 4.69 -2.57
C LEU A 364 12.55 3.67 -1.98
N ASN A 365 12.20 3.81 -0.70
CA ASN A 365 11.09 3.04 -0.13
C ASN A 365 9.75 3.67 -0.52
N ILE A 366 9.03 3.05 -1.46
CA ILE A 366 7.73 3.56 -1.94
C ILE A 366 6.58 3.25 -0.97
N SER A 367 6.75 2.30 -0.05
CA SER A 367 5.79 2.07 1.05
C SER A 367 5.87 3.14 2.13
N ASN A 368 6.94 3.94 2.14
CA ASN A 368 7.21 4.94 3.15
C ASN A 368 7.23 6.36 2.55
N GLN A 369 6.21 6.71 1.78
CA GLN A 369 6.08 8.00 1.11
C GLN A 369 4.75 8.66 1.49
N ASN A 370 4.68 9.99 1.39
CA ASN A 370 3.45 10.72 1.69
C ASN A 370 2.74 11.20 0.42
N VAL A 371 1.46 11.51 0.59
CA VAL A 371 0.60 12.04 -0.48
C VAL A 371 -0.15 13.25 0.05
N LEU A 372 0.00 14.38 -0.63
CA LEU A 372 -0.67 15.63 -0.36
C LEU A 372 -1.79 15.84 -1.37
N PHE A 373 -2.99 16.19 -0.90
CA PHE A 373 -4.19 16.40 -1.71
C PHE A 373 -4.57 17.87 -1.74
N PHE A 374 -4.99 18.32 -2.92
CA PHE A 374 -5.54 19.65 -3.16
C PHE A 374 -6.95 19.56 -3.74
N ASN A 375 -7.85 20.45 -3.32
CA ASN A 375 -9.28 20.49 -3.70
C ASN A 375 -9.88 21.90 -3.60
#